data_AF-A0A6G3TAB2-F1
#
_entry.id   AF-A0A6G3TAB2-F1
#
_cell.length_a   1.000
_cell.length_b   1.000
_cell.length_c   1.000
_cell.angle_alpha   90.00
_cell.angle_beta   90.00
_cell.angle_gamma   90.00
#
_symmetry.space_group_name_H-M   'P 1'
#
loop_
_entity.id
_entity.type
_entity.pdbx_description
1 polymer ?
#
loop_
_entity_poly.entity_id
_entity_poly.type
_entity_poly.pdbx_seq_one_letter_code
_entity_poly.pdbx_strand_id
1 'polypeptide(L)'
;RAAASGRAPRTERESALARLWQEVCGTAVRSVDDDFFASGGSSVSAVRLVRRIEEEFGVRLPLSSLFEASTVAGQDALLDRHVDTLLVPVRPGDGAAVVLVHPVGGHLLGYRALIDALPAPYAVYGLQAPPSGRLPATLTELADQYARAVAALGRPVHLLGWSMGGVLAAETARRTDLVQPLSLTLVDSFVAATDGADLDERAAAAGFFTDYLGQRDGAAEIAVPAGHPDPFGHLAATHLPREPADALRGLYDQYRALYRLLLDHRPRPLPRDCPLLVVPAERERPDAFGGLTPLHLHPAGLVPPGARVAPLPETHYSVVRDGAARRLAELFHTRTAKGSA
;
A
#
# COMPACT_ATOMS: atom_id res chain seq x y z
N ARG A 1 32.90 -11.75 22.86
CA ARG A 1 31.87 -12.62 22.24
C ARG A 1 30.68 -12.67 23.20
N ALA A 2 29.64 -11.88 22.99
CA ALA A 2 28.37 -12.05 23.69
C ALA A 2 27.56 -13.11 22.91
N ALA A 3 26.99 -14.08 23.62
CA ALA A 3 26.14 -15.12 23.04
C ALA A 3 24.89 -14.48 22.40
N ALA A 4 24.51 -14.96 21.22
CA ALA A 4 23.29 -14.56 20.54
C ALA A 4 22.08 -14.89 21.44
N SER A 5 21.39 -13.87 21.96
CA SER A 5 20.21 -14.03 22.81
C SER A 5 18.93 -14.24 21.98
N GLY A 6 19.02 -14.98 20.88
CA GLY A 6 17.94 -15.16 19.91
C GLY A 6 17.69 -16.64 19.62
N ARG A 7 16.47 -16.97 19.17
CA ARG A 7 16.15 -18.32 18.71
C ARG A 7 16.90 -18.57 17.40
N ALA A 8 17.76 -19.59 17.38
CA ALA A 8 18.44 -20.01 16.17
C ALA A 8 17.46 -20.72 15.20
N PRO A 9 17.75 -20.71 13.88
CA PRO A 9 17.05 -21.56 12.91
C PRO A 9 17.06 -23.03 13.35
N ARG A 10 15.92 -23.68 13.25
CA ARG A 10 15.68 -25.10 13.59
C ARG A 10 15.48 -25.97 12.36
N THR A 11 15.19 -25.38 11.21
CA THR A 11 14.98 -26.07 9.93
C THR A 11 15.98 -25.58 8.86
N GLU A 12 16.21 -26.39 7.83
CA GLU A 12 16.99 -25.98 6.66
C GLU A 12 16.33 -24.80 5.94
N ARG A 13 14.99 -24.77 5.92
CA ARG A 13 14.20 -23.70 5.31
C ARG A 13 14.31 -22.38 6.08
N GLU A 14 14.22 -22.40 7.42
CA GLU A 14 14.52 -21.23 8.27
C GLU A 14 15.97 -20.76 8.07
N SER A 15 16.93 -21.68 7.90
CA SER A 15 18.34 -21.33 7.67
C SER A 15 18.56 -20.65 6.31
N ALA A 16 17.94 -21.18 5.26
CA ALA A 16 17.96 -20.60 3.93
C ALA A 16 17.28 -19.22 3.90
N LEU A 17 16.11 -19.08 4.52
CA LEU A 17 15.43 -17.79 4.67
C LEU A 17 16.27 -16.76 5.43
N ALA A 18 16.91 -17.14 6.54
CA ALA A 18 17.81 -16.26 7.29
C ALA A 18 19.02 -15.80 6.45
N ARG A 19 19.55 -16.68 5.59
CA ARG A 19 20.60 -16.33 4.64
C ARG A 19 20.10 -15.32 3.60
N LEU A 20 18.92 -15.55 3.01
CA LEU A 20 18.33 -14.61 2.06
C LEU A 20 18.09 -13.23 2.68
N TRP A 21 17.59 -13.18 3.92
CA TRP A 21 17.46 -11.94 4.70
C TRP A 21 18.81 -11.22 4.84
N GLN A 22 19.85 -11.96 5.22
CA GLN A 22 21.19 -11.38 5.35
C GLN A 22 21.71 -10.81 4.04
N GLU A 23 21.46 -11.49 2.91
CA GLU A 23 21.88 -11.01 1.59
C GLU A 23 21.17 -9.71 1.18
N VAL A 24 19.86 -9.59 1.44
CA VAL A 24 19.08 -8.42 1.01
C VAL A 24 19.17 -7.23 1.97
N CYS A 25 19.29 -7.48 3.28
CA CYS A 25 19.41 -6.44 4.30
C CYS A 25 20.86 -6.06 4.58
N GLY A 26 21.83 -6.91 4.22
CA GLY A 26 23.25 -6.73 4.53
C GLY A 26 23.59 -6.94 6.02
N THR A 27 22.63 -7.38 6.83
CA THR A 27 22.74 -7.58 8.28
C THR A 27 22.47 -9.05 8.63
N ALA A 28 23.31 -9.63 9.48
CA ALA A 28 23.10 -11.00 9.93
C ALA A 28 21.82 -11.10 10.80
N VAL A 29 20.97 -12.08 10.49
CA VAL A 29 19.80 -12.42 11.31
C VAL A 29 20.29 -13.00 12.64
N ARG A 30 19.91 -12.38 13.76
CA ARG A 30 20.38 -12.77 15.10
C ARG A 30 19.43 -13.76 15.76
N SER A 31 18.15 -13.68 15.42
CA SER A 31 17.07 -14.56 15.82
C SER A 31 16.14 -14.78 14.64
N VAL A 32 15.59 -15.98 14.47
CA VAL A 32 14.52 -16.20 13.48
C VAL A 32 13.18 -15.56 13.87
N ASP A 33 13.10 -14.99 15.07
CA ASP A 33 12.00 -14.16 15.57
C ASP A 33 12.26 -12.64 15.42
N ASP A 34 13.40 -12.24 14.86
CA ASP A 34 13.67 -10.83 14.60
C ASP A 34 12.71 -10.29 13.53
N ASP A 35 12.17 -9.08 13.75
CA ASP A 35 11.35 -8.38 12.75
C ASP A 35 12.24 -7.88 11.59
N PHE A 36 11.79 -8.10 10.36
CA PHE A 36 12.49 -7.75 9.13
C PHE A 36 12.89 -6.27 9.09
N PHE A 37 11.97 -5.39 9.45
CA PHE A 37 12.17 -3.94 9.36
C PHE A 37 13.01 -3.44 10.55
N ALA A 38 12.81 -4.00 11.74
CA ALA A 38 13.69 -3.75 12.89
C ALA A 38 15.15 -4.17 12.61
N SER A 39 15.34 -5.14 11.71
CA SER A 39 16.66 -5.65 11.29
C SER A 39 17.32 -4.85 10.16
N GLY A 40 16.73 -3.71 9.77
CA GLY A 40 17.23 -2.86 8.68
C GLY A 40 16.54 -3.09 7.33
N GLY A 41 15.45 -3.86 7.31
CA GLY A 41 14.61 -4.03 6.12
C GLY A 41 14.00 -2.72 5.62
N SER A 42 13.89 -2.60 4.30
CA SER A 42 13.30 -1.46 3.58
C SER A 42 12.34 -1.99 2.51
N SER A 43 11.55 -1.12 1.87
CA SER A 43 10.69 -1.51 0.74
C SER A 43 11.48 -2.20 -0.38
N VAL A 44 12.68 -1.71 -0.68
CA VAL A 44 13.55 -2.28 -1.72
C VAL A 44 14.05 -3.66 -1.30
N SER A 45 14.52 -3.83 -0.06
CA SER A 45 14.98 -5.16 0.40
C SER A 45 13.83 -6.15 0.60
N ALA A 46 12.62 -5.68 0.92
CA ALA A 46 11.41 -6.49 0.99
C ALA A 46 11.05 -7.10 -0.38
N VAL A 47 11.07 -6.29 -1.44
CA VAL A 47 10.82 -6.76 -2.80
C VAL A 47 11.89 -7.75 -3.25
N ARG A 48 13.18 -7.42 -2.99
CA ARG A 48 14.29 -8.34 -3.25
C ARG A 48 14.10 -9.68 -2.53
N LEU A 49 13.71 -9.63 -1.26
CA LEU A 49 13.52 -10.82 -0.44
C LEU A 49 12.46 -11.74 -1.03
N VAL A 50 11.28 -11.22 -1.34
CA VAL A 50 10.18 -12.01 -1.88
C VAL A 50 10.55 -12.66 -3.21
N ARG A 51 11.34 -11.99 -4.06
CA ARG A 51 11.87 -12.59 -5.28
C ARG A 51 12.89 -13.69 -5.02
N ARG A 52 13.85 -13.45 -4.13
CA ARG A 52 14.82 -14.48 -3.76
C ARG A 52 14.16 -15.71 -3.13
N ILE A 53 13.07 -15.51 -2.39
CA ILE A 53 12.24 -16.59 -1.87
C ILE A 53 11.58 -17.37 -3.02
N GLU A 54 11.01 -16.68 -4.02
CA GLU A 54 10.44 -17.32 -5.21
C GLU A 54 11.50 -18.10 -6.00
N GLU A 55 12.70 -17.56 -6.18
CA GLU A 55 13.83 -18.20 -6.86
C GLU A 55 14.36 -19.44 -6.11
N GLU A 56 14.52 -19.35 -4.79
CA GLU A 56 15.06 -20.43 -3.95
C GLU A 56 14.05 -21.56 -3.71
N PHE A 57 12.78 -21.21 -3.48
CA PHE A 57 11.76 -22.16 -3.02
C PHE A 57 10.66 -22.45 -4.06
N GLY A 58 10.62 -21.73 -5.18
CA GLY A 58 9.57 -21.87 -6.20
C GLY A 58 8.18 -21.39 -5.74
N VAL A 59 8.11 -20.70 -4.60
CA VAL A 59 6.86 -20.21 -3.99
C VAL A 59 6.84 -18.69 -4.04
N ARG A 60 5.87 -18.14 -4.76
CA ARG A 60 5.66 -16.69 -4.85
C ARG A 60 4.83 -16.19 -3.67
N LEU A 61 5.48 -15.60 -2.69
CA LEU A 61 4.78 -14.89 -1.62
C LEU A 61 4.33 -13.51 -2.09
N PRO A 62 3.15 -13.01 -1.68
CA PRO A 62 2.81 -11.61 -1.90
C PRO A 62 3.73 -10.72 -1.06
N LEU A 63 4.02 -9.49 -1.51
CA LEU A 63 4.83 -8.54 -0.73
C LEU A 63 4.20 -8.23 0.64
N SER A 64 2.89 -8.39 0.75
CA SER A 64 2.17 -8.26 2.00
C SER A 64 2.49 -9.36 3.03
N SER A 65 3.10 -10.48 2.61
CA SER A 65 3.51 -11.56 3.52
C SER A 65 4.45 -11.05 4.60
N LEU A 66 5.25 -10.03 4.31
CA LEU A 66 6.16 -9.39 5.26
C LEU A 66 5.44 -8.58 6.35
N PHE A 67 4.15 -8.29 6.17
CA PHE A 67 3.30 -7.75 7.23
C PHE A 67 2.63 -8.85 8.03
N GLU A 68 2.10 -9.87 7.35
CA GLU A 68 1.46 -11.01 7.99
C GLU A 68 2.43 -11.75 8.92
N ALA A 69 3.69 -11.91 8.48
CA ALA A 69 4.67 -12.71 9.17
C ALA A 69 6.07 -12.10 9.04
N SER A 70 6.32 -10.98 9.72
CA SER A 70 7.55 -10.19 9.56
C SER A 70 8.83 -10.83 10.13
N THR A 71 8.84 -12.12 10.47
CA THR A 71 9.99 -12.87 11.01
C THR A 71 10.38 -14.01 10.08
N VAL A 72 11.61 -14.53 10.19
CA VAL A 72 12.06 -15.68 9.38
C VAL A 72 11.15 -16.88 9.57
N ALA A 73 10.82 -17.22 10.81
CA ALA A 73 9.93 -18.35 11.08
C ALA A 73 8.47 -18.09 10.67
N GLY A 74 8.05 -16.84 10.71
CA GLY A 74 6.77 -16.42 10.15
C GLY A 74 6.72 -16.65 8.64
N GLN A 75 7.75 -16.23 7.90
CA GLN A 75 7.85 -16.48 6.46
C GLN A 75 7.94 -17.98 6.14
N ASP A 76 8.67 -18.76 6.95
CA ASP A 76 8.77 -20.22 6.83
C ASP A 76 7.38 -20.88 6.81
N ALA A 77 6.52 -20.47 7.74
CA ALA A 77 5.15 -20.96 7.84
C ALA A 77 4.25 -20.52 6.67
N LEU A 78 4.57 -19.40 6.02
CA LEU A 78 3.84 -18.93 4.83
C LEU A 78 4.23 -19.67 3.56
N LEU A 79 5.42 -20.27 3.48
CA LEU A 79 5.84 -21.01 2.28
C LEU A 79 4.97 -22.24 2.00
N ASP A 80 4.38 -22.83 3.04
CA ASP A 80 3.44 -23.94 2.90
C ASP A 80 2.00 -23.48 2.57
N ARG A 81 1.74 -22.16 2.59
CA ARG A 81 0.42 -21.55 2.30
C ARG A 81 0.46 -20.88 0.93
N HIS A 82 -0.37 -21.36 -0.01
CA HIS A 82 -0.67 -20.58 -1.22
C HIS A 82 -1.59 -19.41 -0.85
N VAL A 83 -1.02 -18.24 -0.58
CA VAL A 83 -1.78 -17.04 -0.21
C VAL A 83 -2.03 -16.20 -1.45
N ASP A 84 -2.98 -16.63 -2.28
CA ASP A 84 -3.49 -15.85 -3.41
C ASP A 84 -4.79 -15.12 -3.03
N THR A 85 -4.72 -14.36 -1.93
CA THR A 85 -5.87 -13.65 -1.38
C THR A 85 -5.71 -12.15 -1.56
N LEU A 86 -6.76 -11.50 -2.05
CA LEU A 86 -6.81 -10.04 -2.19
C LEU A 86 -6.76 -9.35 -0.83
N LEU A 87 -7.36 -9.98 0.18
CA LEU A 87 -7.40 -9.51 1.55
C LEU A 87 -6.44 -10.35 2.40
N VAL A 88 -5.55 -9.67 3.11
CA VAL A 88 -4.53 -10.31 3.95
C VAL A 88 -4.63 -9.83 5.39
N PRO A 89 -4.49 -10.73 6.38
CA PRO A 89 -4.35 -10.33 7.77
C PRO A 89 -2.98 -9.66 7.96
N VAL A 90 -2.96 -8.50 8.59
CA VAL A 90 -1.75 -7.69 8.82
C VAL A 90 -1.40 -7.67 10.29
N ARG A 91 -2.39 -7.49 11.16
CA ARG A 91 -2.21 -7.45 12.61
C ARG A 91 -3.45 -8.00 13.30
N PRO A 92 -3.32 -8.94 14.25
CA PRO A 92 -4.46 -9.45 14.99
C PRO A 92 -5.09 -8.36 15.88
N GLY A 93 -6.36 -8.56 16.25
CA GLY A 93 -7.09 -7.69 17.17
C GLY A 93 -8.53 -8.15 17.41
N ASP A 94 -9.06 -7.77 18.56
CA ASP A 94 -10.34 -8.31 19.07
C ASP A 94 -11.54 -7.42 18.74
N GLY A 95 -11.32 -6.17 18.33
CA GLY A 95 -12.35 -5.16 18.04
C GLY A 95 -12.82 -5.12 16.57
N ALA A 96 -13.24 -3.97 16.07
CA ALA A 96 -13.54 -3.81 14.65
C ALA A 96 -12.28 -4.00 13.79
N ALA A 97 -12.45 -4.42 12.53
CA ALA A 97 -11.32 -4.49 11.60
C ALA A 97 -11.09 -3.13 10.90
N VAL A 98 -9.84 -2.73 10.73
CA VAL A 98 -9.44 -1.66 9.81
C VAL A 98 -8.91 -2.32 8.55
N VAL A 99 -9.59 -2.10 7.43
CA VAL A 99 -9.16 -2.60 6.12
C VAL A 99 -8.45 -1.47 5.38
N LEU A 100 -7.15 -1.63 5.20
CA LEU A 100 -6.28 -0.72 4.46
C LEU A 100 -6.31 -1.07 2.97
N VAL A 101 -6.65 -0.11 2.11
CA VAL A 101 -6.74 -0.35 0.66
C VAL A 101 -5.46 0.14 -0.03
N HIS A 102 -4.81 -0.71 -0.82
CA HIS A 102 -3.53 -0.35 -1.45
C HIS A 102 -3.58 0.97 -2.27
N PRO A 103 -2.50 1.77 -2.27
CA PRO A 103 -2.29 2.87 -3.22
C PRO A 103 -1.93 2.32 -4.61
N VAL A 104 -1.58 3.18 -5.58
CA VAL A 104 -1.29 2.78 -6.97
C VAL A 104 -0.13 1.79 -7.10
N GLY A 105 0.80 1.74 -6.13
CA GLY A 105 1.84 0.71 -6.04
C GLY A 105 1.34 -0.72 -5.77
N GLY A 106 0.05 -0.93 -5.51
CA GLY A 106 -0.56 -2.26 -5.42
C GLY A 106 -0.32 -3.01 -4.10
N HIS A 107 0.47 -2.45 -3.19
CA HIS A 107 0.91 -3.13 -1.97
C HIS A 107 0.77 -2.27 -0.71
N LEU A 108 0.86 -2.91 0.45
CA LEU A 108 0.63 -2.26 1.75
C LEU A 108 1.88 -1.61 2.37
N LEU A 109 3.05 -1.65 1.70
CA LEU A 109 4.32 -1.19 2.28
C LEU A 109 4.26 0.23 2.86
N GLY A 110 3.59 1.15 2.16
CA GLY A 110 3.45 2.54 2.58
C GLY A 110 2.70 2.73 3.90
N TYR A 111 1.93 1.74 4.34
CA TYR A 111 1.13 1.83 5.57
C TYR A 111 1.87 1.40 6.84
N ARG A 112 3.13 0.94 6.79
CA ARG A 112 3.80 0.36 7.97
C ARG A 112 3.68 1.25 9.22
N ALA A 113 4.06 2.52 9.11
CA ALA A 113 4.00 3.45 10.24
C ALA A 113 2.56 3.66 10.75
N LEU A 114 1.56 3.63 9.86
CA LEU A 114 0.15 3.72 10.24
C LEU A 114 -0.33 2.44 10.94
N ILE A 115 0.05 1.27 10.42
CA ILE A 115 -0.26 -0.03 11.04
C ILE A 115 0.27 -0.06 12.48
N ASP A 116 1.50 0.37 12.69
CA ASP A 116 2.12 0.42 14.03
C ASP A 116 1.42 1.44 14.95
N ALA A 117 0.92 2.55 14.39
CA ALA A 117 0.26 3.60 15.15
C ALA A 117 -1.22 3.33 15.48
N LEU A 118 -1.90 2.43 14.76
CA LEU A 118 -3.30 2.11 15.02
C LEU A 118 -3.48 1.46 16.41
N PRO A 119 -4.48 1.84 17.21
CA PRO A 119 -4.72 1.25 18.53
C PRO A 119 -4.86 -0.28 18.51
N ALA A 120 -4.34 -0.95 19.54
CA ALA A 120 -4.30 -2.41 19.65
C ALA A 120 -5.66 -3.14 19.52
N PRO A 121 -6.81 -2.58 19.94
CA PRO A 121 -8.10 -3.25 19.75
C PRO A 121 -8.47 -3.50 18.28
N TYR A 122 -7.93 -2.72 17.34
CA TYR A 122 -8.22 -2.95 15.92
C TYR A 122 -7.45 -4.14 15.37
N ALA A 123 -8.18 -5.10 14.82
CA ALA A 123 -7.60 -6.01 13.84
C ALA A 123 -7.28 -5.22 12.57
N VAL A 124 -6.14 -5.46 11.95
CA VAL A 124 -5.75 -4.79 10.70
C VAL A 124 -5.68 -5.82 9.59
N TYR A 125 -6.36 -5.50 8.50
CA TYR A 125 -6.30 -6.24 7.24
C TYR A 125 -5.88 -5.27 6.15
N GLY A 126 -5.34 -5.80 5.06
CA GLY A 126 -5.07 -4.99 3.89
C GLY A 126 -5.55 -5.65 2.60
N LEU A 127 -6.10 -4.84 1.71
CA LEU A 127 -6.42 -5.19 0.35
C LEU A 127 -5.21 -4.88 -0.52
N GLN A 128 -4.65 -5.90 -1.16
CA GLN A 128 -3.56 -5.79 -2.13
C GLN A 128 -4.09 -5.99 -3.55
N ALA A 129 -3.38 -5.41 -4.52
CA ALA A 129 -3.75 -5.54 -5.92
C ALA A 129 -3.52 -6.98 -6.44
N PRO A 130 -4.42 -7.52 -7.27
CA PRO A 130 -4.12 -8.69 -8.08
C PRO A 130 -2.87 -8.44 -8.93
N PRO A 131 -2.10 -9.49 -9.28
CA PRO A 131 -1.04 -9.38 -10.28
C PRO A 131 -1.55 -8.73 -11.58
N SER A 132 -0.69 -8.03 -12.31
CA SER A 132 -1.06 -7.27 -13.51
C SER A 132 -1.88 -8.08 -14.54
N GLY A 133 -1.52 -9.34 -14.78
CA GLY A 133 -2.25 -10.24 -15.69
C GLY A 133 -3.62 -10.71 -15.19
N ARG A 134 -4.03 -10.32 -13.98
CA ARG A 134 -5.33 -10.64 -13.36
C ARG A 134 -6.10 -9.40 -12.90
N LEU A 135 -5.61 -8.20 -13.22
CA LEU A 135 -6.37 -6.98 -12.97
C LEU A 135 -7.63 -7.00 -13.84
N PRO A 136 -8.78 -6.58 -13.28
CA PRO A 136 -10.00 -6.41 -14.05
C PRO A 136 -9.90 -5.20 -14.98
N ALA A 137 -10.89 -5.03 -15.86
CA ALA A 137 -10.88 -3.96 -16.86
C ALA A 137 -11.21 -2.58 -16.26
N THR A 138 -11.85 -2.52 -15.10
CA THR A 138 -12.23 -1.25 -14.45
C THR A 138 -11.98 -1.25 -12.94
N LEU A 139 -11.81 -0.06 -12.34
CA LEU A 139 -11.77 0.09 -10.87
C LEU A 139 -13.06 -0.36 -10.20
N THR A 140 -14.19 -0.23 -10.88
CA THR A 140 -15.50 -0.67 -10.40
C THR A 140 -15.52 -2.19 -10.23
N GLU A 141 -15.03 -2.94 -11.22
CA GLU A 141 -14.90 -4.40 -11.12
C GLU A 141 -13.88 -4.83 -10.04
N LEU A 142 -12.79 -4.07 -9.87
CA LEU A 142 -11.82 -4.33 -8.79
C LEU A 142 -12.47 -4.12 -7.42
N ALA A 143 -13.25 -3.05 -7.25
CA ALA A 143 -14.00 -2.79 -6.04
C ALA A 143 -15.05 -3.89 -5.75
N ASP A 144 -15.65 -4.51 -6.78
CA ASP A 144 -16.55 -5.65 -6.58
C ASP A 144 -15.82 -6.87 -5.99
N GLN A 145 -14.59 -7.13 -6.46
CA GLN A 145 -13.74 -8.19 -5.89
C GLN A 145 -13.37 -7.88 -4.43
N TYR A 146 -13.04 -6.62 -4.14
CA TYR A 146 -12.71 -6.17 -2.79
C TYR A 146 -13.89 -6.23 -1.84
N ALA A 147 -15.09 -5.82 -2.27
CA ALA A 147 -16.30 -5.91 -1.48
C ALA A 147 -16.60 -7.36 -1.06
N ARG A 148 -16.46 -8.32 -1.99
CA ARG A 148 -16.62 -9.75 -1.68
C ARG A 148 -15.57 -10.24 -0.68
N ALA A 149 -14.31 -9.85 -0.85
CA ALA A 149 -13.24 -10.25 0.06
C ALA A 149 -13.44 -9.68 1.47
N VAL A 150 -13.87 -8.41 1.57
CA VAL A 150 -14.17 -7.75 2.85
C VAL A 150 -15.41 -8.36 3.51
N ALA A 151 -16.46 -8.63 2.76
CA ALA A 151 -17.68 -9.27 3.27
C ALA A 151 -17.39 -10.64 3.91
N ALA A 152 -16.46 -11.40 3.32
CA ALA A 152 -16.04 -12.72 3.83
C ALA A 152 -15.39 -12.68 5.22
N LEU A 153 -14.98 -11.50 5.72
CA LEU A 153 -14.49 -11.37 7.10
C LEU A 153 -15.58 -11.63 8.15
N GLY A 154 -16.86 -11.44 7.81
CA GLY A 154 -17.98 -11.65 8.73
C GLY A 154 -17.94 -10.79 10.01
N ARG A 155 -17.21 -9.66 10.01
CA ARG A 155 -17.06 -8.76 11.17
C ARG A 155 -17.20 -7.29 10.77
N PRO A 156 -17.53 -6.38 11.70
CA PRO A 156 -17.59 -4.95 11.41
C PRO A 156 -16.25 -4.39 10.95
N VAL A 157 -16.27 -3.53 9.91
CA VAL A 157 -15.07 -2.98 9.28
C VAL A 157 -15.08 -1.46 9.17
N HIS A 158 -13.92 -0.84 9.31
CA HIS A 158 -13.61 0.50 8.82
C HIS A 158 -12.82 0.36 7.51
N LEU A 159 -13.14 1.16 6.50
CA LEU A 159 -12.35 1.25 5.27
C LEU A 159 -11.44 2.49 5.33
N LEU A 160 -10.15 2.30 5.07
CA LEU A 160 -9.18 3.39 5.00
C LEU A 160 -8.31 3.21 3.78
N GLY A 161 -8.19 4.26 2.97
CA GLY A 161 -7.36 4.24 1.77
C GLY A 161 -6.58 5.54 1.57
N TRP A 162 -5.29 5.40 1.28
CA TRP A 162 -4.37 6.46 0.89
C TRP A 162 -4.20 6.47 -0.63
N SER A 163 -4.09 7.67 -1.21
CA SER A 163 -3.91 7.85 -2.65
C SER A 163 -5.08 7.19 -3.42
N MET A 164 -4.78 6.44 -4.47
CA MET A 164 -5.72 5.57 -5.20
C MET A 164 -6.56 4.66 -4.27
N GLY A 165 -5.99 4.23 -3.14
CA GLY A 165 -6.68 3.37 -2.19
C GLY A 165 -7.95 4.01 -1.62
N GLY A 166 -7.99 5.33 -1.46
CA GLY A 166 -9.20 6.02 -0.99
C GLY A 166 -10.34 6.00 -2.01
N VAL A 167 -10.01 6.06 -3.31
CA VAL A 167 -10.98 5.89 -4.40
C VAL A 167 -11.55 4.48 -4.40
N LEU A 168 -10.67 3.47 -4.30
CA LEU A 168 -11.07 2.06 -4.21
C LEU A 168 -11.88 1.77 -2.93
N ALA A 169 -11.53 2.38 -1.80
CA ALA A 169 -12.27 2.27 -0.54
C ALA A 169 -13.69 2.86 -0.70
N ALA A 170 -13.81 4.03 -1.32
CA ALA A 170 -15.10 4.65 -1.60
C ALA A 170 -15.94 3.81 -2.55
N GLU A 171 -15.34 3.26 -3.61
CA GLU A 171 -16.02 2.37 -4.54
C GLU A 171 -16.45 1.05 -3.88
N THR A 172 -15.62 0.47 -3.03
CA THR A 172 -15.96 -0.73 -2.23
C THR A 172 -17.14 -0.45 -1.31
N ALA A 173 -17.16 0.70 -0.63
CA ALA A 173 -18.25 1.11 0.26
C ALA A 173 -19.61 1.30 -0.45
N ARG A 174 -19.63 1.45 -1.78
CA ARG A 174 -20.89 1.55 -2.54
C ARG A 174 -21.63 0.24 -2.71
N ARG A 175 -20.98 -0.91 -2.46
CA ARG A 175 -21.58 -2.24 -2.56
C ARG A 175 -22.26 -2.57 -1.24
N THR A 176 -23.31 -1.81 -0.91
CA THR A 176 -23.97 -1.82 0.40
C THR A 176 -24.68 -3.14 0.71
N ASP A 177 -24.94 -3.96 -0.31
CA ASP A 177 -25.40 -5.34 -0.23
C ASP A 177 -24.32 -6.30 0.32
N LEU A 178 -23.03 -5.95 0.14
CA LEU A 178 -21.90 -6.75 0.59
C LEU A 178 -21.20 -6.15 1.83
N VAL A 179 -20.99 -4.84 1.85
CA VAL A 179 -20.19 -4.16 2.88
C VAL A 179 -20.87 -2.87 3.32
N GLN A 180 -21.11 -2.76 4.63
CA GLN A 180 -21.56 -1.53 5.29
C GLN A 180 -20.51 -1.09 6.30
N PRO A 181 -19.54 -0.27 5.88
CA PRO A 181 -18.42 0.08 6.75
C PRO A 181 -18.88 1.01 7.89
N LEU A 182 -18.31 0.82 9.07
CA LEU A 182 -18.50 1.69 10.23
C LEU A 182 -17.98 3.12 9.98
N SER A 183 -16.97 3.26 9.12
CA SER A 183 -16.49 4.54 8.61
C SER A 183 -15.69 4.36 7.32
N LEU A 184 -15.59 5.45 6.56
CA LEU A 184 -14.75 5.58 5.38
C LEU A 184 -13.75 6.72 5.58
N THR A 185 -12.46 6.42 5.45
CA THR A 185 -11.37 7.40 5.53
C THR A 185 -10.57 7.44 4.24
N LEU A 186 -10.47 8.62 3.63
CA LEU A 186 -9.63 8.88 2.46
C LEU A 186 -8.47 9.77 2.86
N VAL A 187 -7.26 9.32 2.58
CA VAL A 187 -6.01 10.05 2.87
C VAL A 187 -5.40 10.48 1.56
N ASP A 188 -5.36 11.78 1.34
CA ASP A 188 -4.76 12.44 0.19
C ASP A 188 -5.04 11.74 -1.15
N SER A 189 -6.33 11.47 -1.41
CA SER A 189 -6.76 10.72 -2.59
C SER A 189 -6.86 11.60 -3.83
N PHE A 190 -6.35 11.08 -4.93
CA PHE A 190 -6.39 11.70 -6.25
C PHE A 190 -7.32 10.91 -7.18
N VAL A 191 -7.94 11.63 -8.12
CA VAL A 191 -8.86 11.10 -9.13
C VAL A 191 -8.54 11.72 -10.49
N ALA A 192 -9.03 11.15 -11.58
CA ALA A 192 -8.90 11.74 -12.91
C ALA A 192 -9.35 13.21 -12.91
N ALA A 193 -8.50 14.10 -13.42
CA ALA A 193 -8.81 15.53 -13.51
C ALA A 193 -9.82 15.84 -14.62
N THR A 194 -9.74 15.08 -15.72
CA THR A 194 -10.64 15.15 -16.87
C THR A 194 -10.82 13.74 -17.44
N ASP A 195 -11.98 13.47 -18.04
CA ASP A 195 -12.25 12.19 -18.70
C ASP A 195 -11.23 11.93 -19.83
N GLY A 196 -10.66 10.72 -19.87
CA GLY A 196 -9.81 10.26 -20.99
C GLY A 196 -8.39 10.85 -21.02
N ALA A 197 -7.83 11.23 -19.86
CA ALA A 197 -6.43 11.65 -19.78
C ALA A 197 -5.48 10.47 -20.09
N ASP A 198 -4.53 10.69 -21.00
CA ASP A 198 -3.50 9.69 -21.30
C ASP A 198 -2.47 9.59 -20.18
N LEU A 199 -1.91 8.39 -20.01
CA LEU A 199 -0.79 8.15 -19.11
C LEU A 199 0.49 8.76 -19.67
N ASP A 200 1.07 9.74 -18.97
CA ASP A 200 2.44 10.17 -19.23
C ASP A 200 3.41 9.09 -18.75
N GLU A 201 3.97 8.32 -19.69
CA GLU A 201 4.91 7.23 -19.41
C GLU A 201 6.15 7.68 -18.63
N ARG A 202 6.63 8.92 -18.82
CA ARG A 202 7.78 9.44 -18.08
C ARG A 202 7.41 9.75 -16.65
N ALA A 203 6.29 10.44 -16.44
CA ALA A 203 5.79 10.75 -15.11
C ALA A 203 5.43 9.47 -14.35
N ALA A 204 4.84 8.48 -15.02
CA ALA A 204 4.54 7.17 -14.44
C ALA A 204 5.80 6.42 -14.02
N ALA A 205 6.86 6.44 -14.84
CA ALA A 205 8.15 5.87 -14.47
C ALA A 205 8.75 6.58 -13.25
N ALA A 206 8.82 7.92 -13.27
CA ALA A 206 9.31 8.71 -12.14
C ALA A 206 8.52 8.42 -10.86
N GLY A 207 7.18 8.43 -10.93
CA GLY A 207 6.28 8.12 -9.82
C GLY A 207 6.51 6.71 -9.27
N PHE A 208 6.65 5.70 -10.14
CA PHE A 208 6.97 4.34 -9.70
C PHE A 208 8.28 4.28 -8.90
N PHE A 209 9.36 4.94 -9.37
CA PHE A 209 10.63 4.93 -8.64
C PHE A 209 10.56 5.75 -7.35
N THR A 210 9.81 6.84 -7.31
CA THR A 210 9.56 7.61 -6.08
C THR A 210 8.85 6.76 -5.03
N ASP A 211 7.78 6.05 -5.43
CA ASP A 211 7.05 5.11 -4.58
C ASP A 211 7.95 3.97 -4.10
N TYR A 212 8.65 3.34 -5.04
CA TYR A 212 9.43 2.12 -4.82
C TYR A 212 10.65 2.34 -3.94
N LEU A 213 11.39 3.44 -4.17
CA LEU A 213 12.56 3.80 -3.36
C LEU A 213 12.15 4.41 -2.01
N GLY A 214 10.87 4.73 -1.83
CA GLY A 214 10.37 5.35 -0.63
C GLY A 214 11.06 6.68 -0.34
N GLN A 215 11.29 7.51 -1.38
CA GLN A 215 12.01 8.77 -1.21
C GLN A 215 11.40 9.62 -0.10
N ARG A 216 12.27 10.30 0.65
CA ARG A 216 11.91 11.17 1.78
C ARG A 216 11.79 12.61 1.27
N ASP A 217 11.00 13.40 2.00
CA ASP A 217 10.86 14.83 1.74
C ASP A 217 12.24 15.50 1.64
N GLY A 218 12.47 16.30 0.59
CA GLY A 218 13.74 16.98 0.32
C GLY A 218 14.78 16.18 -0.48
N ALA A 219 14.50 14.93 -0.86
CA ALA A 219 15.32 14.20 -1.82
C ALA A 219 15.28 14.85 -3.23
N ALA A 220 16.33 14.65 -4.01
CA ALA A 220 16.38 15.12 -5.39
C ALA A 220 15.28 14.44 -6.22
N GLU A 221 14.54 15.24 -6.97
CA GLU A 221 13.43 14.78 -7.81
C GLU A 221 13.91 13.71 -8.80
N ILE A 222 13.20 12.58 -8.81
CA ILE A 222 13.42 11.53 -9.80
C ILE A 222 12.80 12.00 -11.10
N ALA A 223 13.63 12.32 -12.08
CA ALA A 223 13.20 12.82 -13.37
C ALA A 223 13.84 12.03 -14.50
N VAL A 224 13.09 11.90 -15.59
CA VAL A 224 13.58 11.31 -16.84
C VAL A 224 13.89 12.44 -17.82
N PRO A 225 15.02 12.41 -18.54
CA PRO A 225 15.30 13.36 -19.61
C PRO A 225 14.14 13.47 -20.62
N ALA A 226 13.93 14.67 -21.18
CA ALA A 226 12.92 14.87 -22.21
C ALA A 226 13.22 14.03 -23.45
N GLY A 227 12.22 13.34 -23.99
CA GLY A 227 12.35 12.50 -25.19
C GLY A 227 13.12 11.18 -24.99
N HIS A 228 13.41 10.76 -23.74
CA HIS A 228 14.09 9.49 -23.52
C HIS A 228 13.22 8.30 -24.01
N PRO A 229 13.74 7.40 -24.87
CA PRO A 229 12.94 6.36 -25.52
C PRO A 229 12.47 5.25 -24.56
N ASP A 230 13.20 5.04 -23.47
CA ASP A 230 12.84 4.10 -22.40
C ASP A 230 12.96 4.76 -21.02
N PRO A 231 11.93 5.48 -20.55
CA PRO A 231 11.95 6.16 -19.26
C PRO A 231 12.22 5.21 -18.08
N PHE A 232 11.61 4.02 -18.11
CA PHE A 232 11.77 3.02 -17.07
C PHE A 232 13.20 2.45 -17.05
N GLY A 233 13.72 2.03 -18.20
CA GLY A 233 15.07 1.47 -18.29
C GLY A 233 16.15 2.47 -17.84
N HIS A 234 15.96 3.75 -18.15
CA HIS A 234 16.83 4.82 -17.65
C HIS A 234 16.87 4.87 -16.12
N LEU A 235 15.71 4.94 -15.48
CA LEU A 235 15.61 5.02 -14.02
C LEU A 235 16.08 3.73 -13.34
N ALA A 236 15.80 2.56 -13.93
CA ALA A 236 16.29 1.27 -13.43
C ALA A 236 17.82 1.24 -13.41
N ALA A 237 18.46 1.61 -14.53
CA ALA A 237 19.92 1.68 -14.62
C ALA A 237 20.52 2.73 -13.68
N THR A 238 19.82 3.83 -13.45
CA THR A 238 20.32 4.96 -12.64
C THR A 238 20.22 4.68 -11.14
N HIS A 239 19.08 4.18 -10.67
CA HIS A 239 18.79 4.07 -9.24
C HIS A 239 18.95 2.64 -8.69
N LEU A 240 18.84 1.62 -9.55
CA LEU A 240 18.87 0.22 -9.17
C LEU A 240 19.74 -0.61 -10.13
N PRO A 241 21.01 -0.22 -10.40
CA PRO A 241 21.86 -0.87 -11.42
C PRO A 241 22.20 -2.34 -11.12
N ARG A 242 21.95 -2.80 -9.89
CA ARG A 242 22.20 -4.19 -9.46
C ARG A 242 20.93 -5.05 -9.49
N GLU A 243 19.77 -4.45 -9.76
CA GLU A 243 18.52 -5.18 -9.86
C GLU A 243 18.30 -5.65 -11.30
N PRO A 244 17.82 -6.89 -11.49
CA PRO A 244 17.44 -7.35 -12.82
C PRO A 244 16.24 -6.54 -13.33
N ALA A 245 16.36 -5.97 -14.54
CA ALA A 245 15.41 -4.98 -15.05
C ALA A 245 14.01 -5.57 -15.32
N ASP A 246 13.94 -6.85 -15.75
CA ASP A 246 12.72 -7.63 -15.94
C ASP A 246 11.93 -7.80 -14.63
N ALA A 247 12.64 -7.99 -13.51
CA ALA A 247 12.04 -8.08 -12.20
C ALA A 247 11.36 -6.78 -11.77
N LEU A 248 12.02 -5.64 -11.98
CA LEU A 248 11.42 -4.33 -11.72
C LEU A 248 10.29 -4.04 -12.72
N ARG A 249 10.41 -4.54 -13.95
CA ARG A 249 9.44 -4.29 -15.02
C ARG A 249 8.06 -4.83 -14.68
N GLY A 250 7.98 -6.04 -14.12
CA GLY A 250 6.68 -6.60 -13.71
C GLY A 250 5.94 -5.77 -12.66
N LEU A 251 6.66 -5.18 -11.70
CA LEU A 251 6.09 -4.27 -10.71
C LEU A 251 5.66 -2.95 -11.32
N TYR A 252 6.49 -2.42 -12.24
CA TYR A 252 6.15 -1.22 -12.98
C TYR A 252 4.94 -1.40 -13.91
N ASP A 253 4.81 -2.56 -14.55
CA ASP A 253 3.65 -2.88 -15.39
C ASP A 253 2.36 -2.97 -14.57
N GLN A 254 2.42 -3.52 -13.35
CA GLN A 254 1.30 -3.49 -12.41
C GLN A 254 0.96 -2.06 -11.99
N TYR A 255 1.97 -1.26 -11.62
CA TYR A 255 1.80 0.16 -11.30
C TYR A 255 1.12 0.93 -12.45
N ARG A 256 1.64 0.79 -13.69
CA ARG A 256 1.05 1.42 -14.89
C ARG A 256 -0.38 0.99 -15.13
N ALA A 257 -0.68 -0.30 -14.98
CA ALA A 257 -2.04 -0.81 -15.17
C ALA A 257 -3.01 -0.22 -14.14
N LEU A 258 -2.62 -0.18 -12.86
CA LEU A 258 -3.42 0.45 -11.81
C LEU A 258 -3.61 1.96 -12.04
N TYR A 259 -2.55 2.65 -12.48
CA TYR A 259 -2.62 4.08 -12.79
C TYR A 259 -3.60 4.36 -13.94
N ARG A 260 -3.59 3.53 -14.99
CA ARG A 260 -4.57 3.62 -16.09
C ARG A 260 -6.00 3.40 -15.61
N LEU A 261 -6.23 2.37 -14.80
CA LEU A 261 -7.55 2.15 -14.22
C LEU A 261 -8.04 3.38 -13.44
N LEU A 262 -7.13 4.10 -12.76
CA LEU A 262 -7.45 5.34 -12.05
C LEU A 262 -7.75 6.52 -13.01
N LEU A 263 -6.99 6.67 -14.09
CA LEU A 263 -7.25 7.69 -15.12
C LEU A 263 -8.57 7.45 -15.86
N ASP A 264 -8.89 6.19 -16.14
CA ASP A 264 -10.11 5.79 -16.85
C ASP A 264 -11.36 5.85 -15.96
N HIS A 265 -11.17 5.91 -14.64
CA HIS A 265 -12.27 5.92 -13.69
C HIS A 265 -12.94 7.30 -13.61
N ARG A 266 -14.23 7.33 -13.94
CA ARG A 266 -15.06 8.53 -13.80
C ARG A 266 -15.35 8.82 -12.32
N PRO A 267 -14.86 9.94 -11.76
CA PRO A 267 -15.05 10.25 -10.35
C PRO A 267 -16.52 10.52 -10.00
N ARG A 268 -16.95 10.11 -8.81
CA ARG A 268 -18.33 10.28 -8.32
C ARG A 268 -18.35 10.83 -6.90
N PRO A 269 -19.38 11.59 -6.49
CA PRO A 269 -19.49 12.09 -5.13
C PRO A 269 -19.41 10.96 -4.10
N LEU A 270 -18.60 11.12 -3.05
CA LEU A 270 -18.33 10.08 -2.05
C LEU A 270 -19.64 9.54 -1.41
N PRO A 271 -19.69 8.24 -1.05
CA PRO A 271 -20.86 7.65 -0.41
C PRO A 271 -21.16 8.32 0.93
N ARG A 272 -22.44 8.36 1.31
CA ARG A 272 -22.93 9.06 2.51
C ARG A 272 -23.45 8.14 3.60
N ASP A 273 -23.38 6.83 3.37
CA ASP A 273 -23.99 5.80 4.22
C ASP A 273 -23.22 5.55 5.52
N CYS A 274 -22.03 6.14 5.66
CA CYS A 274 -21.20 6.01 6.86
C CYS A 274 -20.45 7.32 7.18
N PRO A 275 -19.97 7.47 8.43
CA PRO A 275 -18.98 8.47 8.82
C PRO A 275 -17.82 8.63 7.82
N LEU A 276 -17.73 9.82 7.20
CA LEU A 276 -16.71 10.15 6.22
C LEU A 276 -15.63 11.09 6.80
N LEU A 277 -14.36 10.69 6.66
CA LEU A 277 -13.17 11.49 6.96
C LEU A 277 -12.31 11.63 5.71
N VAL A 278 -12.03 12.87 5.29
CA VAL A 278 -11.10 13.19 4.20
C VAL A 278 -9.90 13.92 4.81
N VAL A 279 -8.69 13.43 4.54
CA VAL A 279 -7.44 13.95 5.10
C VAL A 279 -6.53 14.39 3.94
N PRO A 280 -6.64 15.63 3.44
CA PRO A 280 -5.71 16.19 2.46
C PRO A 280 -4.29 16.36 3.03
N ALA A 281 -3.27 16.22 2.18
CA ALA A 281 -1.90 16.60 2.47
C ALA A 281 -1.63 18.03 1.92
N GLU A 282 -1.47 19.02 2.80
CA GLU A 282 -1.47 20.44 2.39
C GLU A 282 -0.23 20.89 1.62
N ARG A 283 0.89 20.16 1.75
CA ARG A 283 2.14 20.52 1.07
C ARG A 283 2.29 19.88 -0.30
N GLU A 284 1.36 18.99 -0.69
CA GLU A 284 1.41 18.40 -2.02
C GLU A 284 0.81 19.34 -3.06
N ARG A 285 1.42 19.37 -4.26
CA ARG A 285 0.89 20.17 -5.35
C ARG A 285 -0.36 19.50 -5.94
N PRO A 286 -1.41 20.25 -6.31
CA PRO A 286 -2.60 19.68 -6.94
C PRO A 286 -2.34 18.96 -8.28
N ASP A 287 -1.25 19.29 -8.97
CA ASP A 287 -0.82 18.71 -10.25
C ASP A 287 0.37 17.74 -10.10
N ALA A 288 0.66 17.28 -8.88
CA ALA A 288 1.78 16.39 -8.60
C ALA A 288 1.75 15.06 -9.39
N PHE A 289 0.56 14.63 -9.81
CA PHE A 289 0.35 13.38 -10.54
C PHE A 289 -0.32 13.65 -11.89
N GLY A 290 0.35 13.28 -12.98
CA GLY A 290 -0.10 13.56 -14.34
C GLY A 290 -1.51 13.02 -14.63
N GLY A 291 -2.40 13.90 -15.09
CA GLY A 291 -3.80 13.56 -15.41
C GLY A 291 -4.71 13.41 -14.19
N LEU A 292 -4.20 13.58 -12.97
CA LEU A 292 -4.97 13.48 -11.73
C LEU A 292 -5.10 14.83 -11.02
N THR A 293 -6.08 14.92 -10.13
CA THR A 293 -6.32 16.07 -9.25
C THR A 293 -6.76 15.60 -7.86
N PRO A 294 -6.48 16.34 -6.77
CA PRO A 294 -6.97 15.98 -5.45
C PRO A 294 -8.50 15.88 -5.45
N LEU A 295 -9.03 14.77 -4.93
CA LEU A 295 -10.47 14.49 -4.94
C LEU A 295 -11.30 15.63 -4.31
N HIS A 296 -10.76 16.25 -3.26
CA HIS A 296 -11.42 17.33 -2.53
C HIS A 296 -11.43 18.69 -3.27
N LEU A 297 -10.59 18.84 -4.31
CA LEU A 297 -10.54 20.03 -5.17
C LEU A 297 -11.22 19.81 -6.52
N HIS A 298 -11.67 18.59 -6.81
CA HIS A 298 -12.27 18.26 -8.10
C HIS A 298 -13.52 19.13 -8.38
N PRO A 299 -13.65 19.72 -9.58
CA PRO A 299 -14.67 20.73 -9.88
C PRO A 299 -16.11 20.22 -9.78
N ALA A 300 -16.32 18.91 -9.91
CA ALA A 300 -17.63 18.27 -9.72
C ALA A 300 -18.10 18.20 -8.25
N GLY A 301 -17.31 18.69 -7.27
CA GLY A 301 -17.71 18.73 -5.87
C GLY A 301 -17.91 17.34 -5.26
N LEU A 302 -16.85 16.51 -5.28
CA LEU A 302 -16.95 15.09 -4.92
C LEU A 302 -17.10 14.84 -3.41
N VAL A 303 -16.75 15.80 -2.56
CA VAL A 303 -16.88 15.69 -1.11
C VAL A 303 -18.27 16.19 -0.68
N PRO A 304 -19.14 15.33 -0.15
CA PRO A 304 -20.49 15.72 0.21
C PRO A 304 -20.53 16.62 1.47
N PRO A 305 -21.56 17.47 1.62
CA PRO A 305 -21.80 18.19 2.86
C PRO A 305 -21.89 17.22 4.06
N GLY A 306 -21.32 17.61 5.20
CA GLY A 306 -21.26 16.78 6.40
C GLY A 306 -20.06 15.83 6.47
N ALA A 307 -19.28 15.68 5.38
CA ALA A 307 -17.98 15.04 5.44
C ALA A 307 -17.04 15.85 6.34
N ARG A 308 -16.25 15.18 7.18
CA ARG A 308 -15.20 15.84 7.94
C ARG A 308 -13.94 15.93 7.07
N VAL A 309 -13.48 17.15 6.80
CA VAL A 309 -12.19 17.41 6.17
C VAL A 309 -11.20 17.81 7.27
N ALA A 310 -10.09 17.09 7.40
CA ALA A 310 -9.07 17.31 8.41
C ALA A 310 -7.69 17.26 7.76
N PRO A 311 -7.20 18.37 7.19
CA PRO A 311 -5.92 18.38 6.49
C PRO A 311 -4.73 18.18 7.44
N LEU A 312 -3.64 17.64 6.89
CA LEU A 312 -2.35 17.48 7.57
C LEU A 312 -1.26 18.25 6.80
N PRO A 313 -0.31 18.91 7.49
CA PRO A 313 0.73 19.76 6.87
C PRO A 313 1.87 18.95 6.22
N GLU A 314 1.52 17.85 5.54
CA GLU A 314 2.43 16.83 5.01
C GLU A 314 2.41 16.83 3.48
N THR A 315 3.35 16.10 2.85
CA THR A 315 3.31 15.76 1.42
C THR A 315 2.48 14.50 1.21
N HIS A 316 2.22 14.13 -0.06
CA HIS A 316 1.48 12.91 -0.39
C HIS A 316 2.07 11.67 0.28
N TYR A 317 3.40 11.60 0.37
CA TYR A 317 4.11 10.44 0.89
C TYR A 317 4.33 10.50 2.39
N SER A 318 4.63 11.67 2.94
CA SER A 318 4.91 11.78 4.37
C SER A 318 3.66 11.65 5.24
N VAL A 319 2.46 11.88 4.70
CA VAL A 319 1.18 11.80 5.45
C VAL A 319 0.90 10.42 6.06
N VAL A 320 1.44 9.33 5.48
CA VAL A 320 1.30 7.96 5.98
C VAL A 320 2.57 7.43 6.67
N ARG A 321 3.58 8.29 6.90
CA ARG A 321 4.89 7.91 7.45
C ARG A 321 5.18 8.62 8.78
N ASP A 322 6.16 8.08 9.52
CA ASP A 322 6.76 8.69 10.70
C ASP A 322 5.74 9.27 11.71
N GLY A 323 5.97 10.49 12.20
CA GLY A 323 5.09 11.16 13.15
C GLY A 323 3.72 11.55 12.59
N ALA A 324 3.59 11.67 11.26
CA ALA A 324 2.31 11.98 10.62
C ALA A 324 1.36 10.77 10.66
N ALA A 325 1.88 9.56 10.51
CA ALA A 325 1.09 8.34 10.64
C ALA A 325 0.39 8.22 12.01
N ARG A 326 1.05 8.69 13.09
CA ARG A 326 0.44 8.76 14.43
C ARG A 326 -0.70 9.77 14.50
N ARG A 327 -0.51 10.98 13.97
CA ARG A 327 -1.57 11.99 13.88
C ARG A 327 -2.76 11.48 13.06
N LEU A 328 -2.49 10.80 11.95
CA LEU A 328 -3.51 10.17 11.12
C LEU A 328 -4.29 9.09 11.90
N ALA A 329 -3.60 8.21 12.64
CA ALA A 329 -4.23 7.20 13.49
C ALA A 329 -5.11 7.83 14.59
N GLU A 330 -4.65 8.91 15.22
CA GLU A 330 -5.41 9.66 16.22
C GLU A 330 -6.66 10.33 15.64
N LEU A 331 -6.54 10.96 14.46
CA LEU A 331 -7.67 11.55 13.73
C LEU A 331 -8.72 10.51 13.38
N PHE A 332 -8.28 9.36 12.85
CA PHE A 332 -9.11 8.21 12.56
C PHE A 332 -9.83 7.72 13.82
N HIS A 333 -9.09 7.38 14.88
CA HIS A 333 -9.66 6.80 16.10
C HIS A 333 -10.66 7.74 16.79
N THR A 334 -10.33 9.04 16.87
CA THR A 334 -11.22 10.04 17.46
C THR A 334 -12.55 10.15 16.69
N ARG A 335 -12.52 9.97 15.37
CA ARG A 335 -13.74 10.01 14.54
C ARG A 335 -14.59 8.76 14.70
N THR A 336 -13.96 7.60 14.81
CA THR A 336 -14.66 6.31 14.94
C THR A 336 -15.25 6.11 16.34
N ALA A 337 -14.53 6.52 17.39
CA ALA A 337 -15.00 6.38 18.78
C ALA A 337 -16.21 7.28 19.10
N LYS A 338 -16.34 8.43 18.43
CA LYS A 338 -17.50 9.33 18.57
C LYS A 338 -18.75 8.89 17.80
N GLY A 339 -18.65 7.87 16.93
CA GLY A 339 -19.80 7.35 16.17
C GLY A 339 -20.50 6.16 16.84
N SER A 340 -19.95 5.66 17.95
CA SER A 340 -20.42 4.50 18.70
C SER A 340 -21.07 4.85 20.06
N ALA A 341 -21.31 6.14 20.32
CA ALA A 341 -22.03 6.67 21.48
C ALA A 341 -23.22 7.50 21.00
#